data_AF-A0A3M1ZHH8-F1
#
_entry.id   AF-A0A3M1ZHH8-F1
#
_cell.length_a   1.000
_cell.length_b   1.000
_cell.length_c   1.000
_cell.angle_alpha   90.00
_cell.angle_beta   90.00
_cell.angle_gamma   90.00
#
_symmetry.space_group_name_H-M   'P 1'
#
loop_
_entity.id
_entity.type
_entity.pdbx_description
1 polymer ?
#
loop_
_entity_poly.entity_id
_entity_poly.type
_entity_poly.pdbx_seq_one_letter_code
_entity_poly.pdbx_strand_id
1 'polypeptide(L)' 'MRGLIDRKGEQIGYFVGDKLYTMDGEYTGRLEGEYIVNLAGERVWRVVGQGVYSLDQSETIGYISGAPLEHDD' A
#
# COMPACT_ATOMS: atom_id res chain seq x y z
N MET A 1 -3.13 5.31 10.23
CA MET A 1 -2.34 5.59 9.02
C MET A 1 -1.51 4.34 8.75
N ARG A 2 -1.50 3.84 7.52
CA ARG A 2 -0.80 2.59 7.15
C ARG A 2 0.33 2.95 6.18
N GLY A 3 1.57 2.53 6.42
CA GLY A 3 2.67 2.79 5.49
C GLY A 3 2.65 1.79 4.33
N LEU A 4 3.11 2.18 3.16
CA LEU A 4 3.46 1.26 2.08
C LEU A 4 4.98 1.13 2.08
N ILE A 5 5.45 -0.06 2.42
CA ILE A 5 6.86 -0.37 2.57
C ILE A 5 7.27 -1.27 1.41
N ASP A 6 8.37 -0.95 0.74
CA ASP A 6 8.90 -1.79 -0.33
C ASP A 6 9.55 -3.07 0.22
N ARG A 7 9.94 -3.98 -0.67
CA ARG A 7 10.63 -5.24 -0.31
C ARG A 7 11.96 -5.04 0.45
N LYS A 8 12.59 -3.86 0.38
CA LYS A 8 13.82 -3.53 1.13
C LYS A 8 13.54 -2.97 2.52
N GLY A 9 12.28 -2.71 2.87
CA GLY A 9 11.90 -2.11 4.15
C GLY A 9 11.84 -0.59 4.12
N GLU A 10 11.92 0.05 2.96
CA GLU A 10 11.83 1.49 2.79
C GLU A 10 10.37 1.91 2.58
N GLN A 11 9.90 2.91 3.32
CA GLN A 11 8.56 3.44 3.13
C GLN A 11 8.51 4.27 1.85
N ILE A 12 7.72 3.83 0.87
CA ILE A 12 7.55 4.49 -0.43
C ILE A 12 6.24 5.28 -0.54
N GLY A 13 5.33 5.09 0.43
CA GLY A 13 4.04 5.77 0.45
C GLY A 13 3.30 5.53 1.75
N TYR A 14 2.13 6.14 1.90
CA TYR A 14 1.25 5.88 3.04
C TYR A 14 -0.22 5.99 2.64
N PHE A 15 -1.05 5.19 3.32
CA PHE A 15 -2.49 5.20 3.22
C PHE A 15 -3.12 5.97 4.37
N VAL A 16 -4.04 6.88 4.00
CA VAL A 16 -4.98 7.55 4.91
C VAL A 16 -6.39 7.11 4.54
N GLY A 17 -6.98 6.25 5.38
CA GLY A 17 -8.18 5.50 5.00
C GLY A 17 -7.86 4.56 3.84
N ASP A 18 -8.48 4.82 2.70
CA ASP A 18 -8.26 4.12 1.42
C ASP A 18 -7.39 4.93 0.45
N LYS A 19 -7.02 6.17 0.76
CA LYS A 19 -6.25 7.03 -0.16
C LYS A 19 -4.75 6.80 0.01
N LEU A 20 -4.05 6.58 -1.08
CA LEU A 20 -2.59 6.44 -1.17
C LEU A 20 -1.94 7.81 -1.44
N TYR A 21 -0.92 8.11 -0.65
CA TYR A 21 -0.10 9.30 -0.75
C TYR A 21 1.39 8.93 -0.87
N THR A 22 2.16 9.76 -1.57
CA THR A 22 3.64 9.71 -1.57
C THR A 22 4.20 10.22 -0.25
N MET A 23 5.51 10.08 -0.03
CA MET A 23 6.19 10.65 1.15
C MET A 23 6.09 12.17 1.24
N ASP A 24 5.95 12.85 0.09
CA ASP A 24 5.71 14.30 -0.02
C ASP A 24 4.25 14.70 0.25
N GLY A 25 3.36 13.73 0.45
CA GLY A 25 1.94 13.95 0.72
C GLY A 25 1.08 14.20 -0.52
N GLU A 26 1.57 13.82 -1.71
CA GLU A 26 0.79 13.90 -2.94
C GLU A 26 -0.12 12.69 -3.08
N TYR A 27 -1.40 12.93 -3.37
CA TYR A 27 -2.37 11.88 -3.62
C TYR A 27 -2.13 11.23 -4.98
N THR A 28 -1.81 9.94 -5.01
CA THR A 28 -1.44 9.22 -6.24
C THR A 28 -2.39 8.09 -6.60
N GLY A 29 -3.20 7.63 -5.65
CA GLY A 29 -4.08 6.51 -5.89
C GLY A 29 -4.92 6.16 -4.68
N ARG A 30 -5.65 5.06 -4.76
CA ARG A 30 -6.47 4.57 -3.65
C ARG A 30 -6.55 3.05 -3.64
N LEU A 31 -6.84 2.49 -2.49
CA LEU A 31 -7.19 1.09 -2.30
C LEU A 31 -8.67 0.91 -2.65
N GLU A 32 -8.96 0.03 -3.60
CA GLU A 32 -10.30 -0.41 -3.97
C GLU A 32 -10.39 -1.94 -3.84
N GLY A 33 -10.95 -2.39 -2.72
CA GLY A 33 -11.01 -3.81 -2.38
C GLY A 33 -9.60 -4.39 -2.24
N GLU A 34 -9.25 -5.33 -3.11
CA GLU A 34 -7.95 -6.02 -3.15
C GLU A 34 -6.96 -5.38 -4.14
N TYR A 35 -7.22 -4.16 -4.63
CA TYR A 35 -6.37 -3.52 -5.64
C TYR A 35 -6.06 -2.09 -5.27
N ILE A 36 -4.84 -1.65 -5.58
CA ILE A 36 -4.47 -0.23 -5.56
C ILE A 36 -4.67 0.29 -6.97
N VAL A 37 -5.48 1.32 -7.11
CA VAL A 37 -5.74 2.01 -8.36
C VAL A 37 -5.08 3.39 -8.39
N ASN A 38 -4.73 3.86 -9.58
CA ASN A 38 -4.24 5.22 -9.78
C ASN A 38 -5.40 6.24 -9.76
N LEU A 39 -5.08 7.51 -9.99
CA LEU A 39 -6.07 8.59 -10.09
C LEU A 39 -7.09 8.42 -11.23
N ALA A 40 -6.72 7.70 -12.31
CA ALA A 40 -7.61 7.36 -13.41
C ALA A 40 -8.53 6.16 -13.10
N GLY A 41 -8.33 5.47 -11.97
CA GLY A 41 -9.07 4.26 -11.60
C GLY A 41 -8.53 2.97 -12.22
N GLU A 42 -7.34 3.02 -12.82
CA GLU A 42 -6.67 1.84 -13.36
C GLU A 42 -5.93 1.10 -12.24
N ARG A 43 -6.06 -0.23 -12.23
CA ARG A 43 -5.36 -1.07 -11.26
C ARG A 43 -3.86 -1.02 -11.54
N VAL A 44 -3.08 -0.74 -10.50
CA VAL A 44 -1.62 -0.67 -10.56
C VAL A 44 -1.01 -1.85 -9.82
N TRP A 45 -1.53 -2.14 -8.62
CA TRP A 45 -1.05 -3.23 -7.77
C TRP A 45 -2.20 -4.02 -7.17
N ARG A 46 -1.92 -5.27 -6.81
CA ARG A 46 -2.82 -6.16 -6.09
C ARG A 46 -2.40 -6.24 -4.62
N VAL A 47 -3.37 -6.23 -3.72
CA VAL A 47 -3.18 -6.35 -2.28
C VAL A 47 -3.78 -7.66 -1.81
N VAL A 48 -2.97 -8.49 -1.14
CA VAL A 48 -3.39 -9.76 -0.55
C VAL A 48 -2.96 -9.77 0.92
N GLY A 49 -3.93 -9.62 1.82
CA GLY A 49 -3.66 -9.39 3.24
C GLY A 49 -2.88 -8.08 3.43
N GLN A 50 -1.62 -8.18 3.85
CA GLN A 50 -0.70 -7.04 3.93
C GLN A 50 0.28 -6.97 2.77
N GLY A 51 0.37 -7.99 1.92
CA GLY A 51 1.31 -8.00 0.80
C GLY A 51 0.80 -7.18 -0.39
N VAL A 52 1.71 -6.48 -1.05
CA VAL A 52 1.44 -5.73 -2.28
C VAL A 52 2.25 -6.35 -3.41
N TYR A 53 1.55 -6.70 -4.49
CA TYR A 53 2.08 -7.44 -5.62
C TYR A 53 1.77 -6.73 -6.93
N SER A 54 2.51 -7.06 -7.98
CA SER A 54 2.13 -6.72 -9.34
C SER A 54 0.77 -7.33 -9.70
N LEU A 55 0.09 -6.81 -10.72
CA LEU A 55 -1.24 -7.29 -11.12
C LEU A 55 -1.28 -8.78 -11.48
N ASP A 56 -0.19 -9.27 -12.07
CA ASP A 56 0.02 -10.68 -12.40
C ASP A 56 0.49 -11.54 -11.20
N GLN A 57 0.77 -10.90 -10.05
CA GLN A 57 1.34 -11.50 -8.83
C GLN A 57 2.73 -12.13 -9.02
N SER A 58 3.38 -11.93 -10.17
CA SER A 58 4.74 -12.41 -10.41
C SER A 58 5.81 -11.68 -9.58
N GLU A 59 5.54 -10.47 -9.08
CA GLU A 59 6.50 -9.68 -8.32
C GLU A 59 5.87 -9.12 -7.04
N THR A 60 6.57 -9.29 -5.91
CA THR A 60 6.26 -8.60 -4.66
C THR A 60 6.83 -7.18 -4.74
N ILE A 61 5.94 -6.20 -4.70
CA ILE A 61 6.28 -4.78 -4.65
C ILE A 61 6.67 -4.40 -3.24
N GLY A 62 5.91 -4.89 -2.26
CA GLY A 62 6.09 -4.50 -0.87
C GLY A 62 4.99 -5.02 0.04
N TYR A 63 4.78 -4.34 1.15
CA TYR A 63 3.76 -4.65 2.13
C TYR A 63 3.20 -3.38 2.78
N ILE A 64 1.93 -3.43 3.14
CA ILE A 64 1.25 -2.38 3.88
C ILE A 64 1.57 -2.60 5.36
N SER A 65 2.31 -1.68 5.97
CA SER A 65 2.53 -1.69 7.40
C SER A 65 1.19 -1.46 8.11
N GLY A 66 0.71 -2.53 8.73
CA GLY A 66 -0.38 -2.49 9.68
C GLY A 66 0.23 -2.46 11.07
N ALA A 67 -0.12 -1.46 11.87
CA ALA A 67 -0.07 -1.55 13.32
C ALA A 67 -0.96 -0.45 13.91
N PRO A 68 -1.80 -0.74 14.90
CA PRO A 68 -1.48 -0.36 16.26
C PRO A 68 -0.43 -1.34 16.80
N LEU A 69 0.59 -0.78 17.46
CA LEU A 69 1.39 -1.53 18.42
C LEU A 69 0.39 -2.16 19.40
N GLU A 70 0.13 -3.47 19.32
CA GLU A 70 -0.30 -4.17 20.52
C GLU A 70 0.97 -4.30 21.36
N HIS A 71 1.11 -3.35 22.26
CA HIS A 71 1.97 -3.46 23.42
C HIS A 71 1.48 -4.71 24.15
N ASP A 72 2.12 -5.86 23.91
CA ASP A 72 1.94 -7.04 24.76
C ASP A 72 2.42 -6.63 26.16
N ASP A 73 1.48 -6.67 27.12
CA ASP A 73 1.54 -6.16 28.49
C ASP A 73 2.67 -6.77 29.33
#